data_AF-A0A453GAI0-F1
#
_entry.id   AF-A0A453GAI0-F1
#
_cell.length_a   1.000
_cell.length_b   1.000
_cell.length_c   1.000
_cell.angle_alpha   90.00
_cell.angle_beta   90.00
_cell.angle_gamma   90.00
#
_symmetry.space_group_name_H-M   'P 1'
#
loop_
_entity.id
_entity.type
_entity.pdbx_description
1 polymer ?
#
loop_
_entity_poly.entity_id
_entity_poly.type
_entity_poly.pdbx_seq_one_letter_code
_entity_poly.pdbx_strand_id
1 'polypeptide(L)'
;IKLLKILAVLGSGDKSASGHMYTVLGDIFRKGDTASNIGNAILYECICCVSCIFPNSKMLDAAAETTSKFLKSDSHNLKYMGIDALGRLIKINPDIAEQHQLAVIDCLEDPDDTLKRKTFELLYKMTKSTNVEVIVDRMIEYMISITDHHYKAEIASRCVELAEQFAPSNQWFIQTMNKVFEHAGDLVNIRVAHNLMRLIAEGFGEEDEGADSQLRSSAVNSYLRILGEPKLPSSFLQIICWVLGEYGTADGKHPASYIIGKLCDVAEAHPTDDTVRGYAVSAILKIFAFEIAVGRKSDMLPEFQSLVDELSSSHSTDLQQRAYEVQALLGLDKQAVESVMPIDASCEDIE
;
A
#
# COMPACT_ATOMS: atom_id res chain seq x y z
N ILE A 1 -39.95 14.59 0.12
CA ILE A 1 -39.21 13.42 -0.41
C ILE A 1 -39.69 12.99 -1.80
N LYS A 2 -40.87 12.37 -1.96
CA LYS A 2 -41.33 11.89 -3.31
C LYS A 2 -41.33 12.98 -4.40
N LEU A 3 -41.76 14.20 -4.06
CA LEU A 3 -41.71 15.33 -4.99
C LEU A 3 -40.29 15.70 -5.40
N LEU A 4 -39.32 15.68 -4.48
CA LEU A 4 -37.91 15.96 -4.78
C LEU A 4 -37.32 14.90 -5.72
N LYS A 5 -37.67 13.63 -5.54
CA LYS A 5 -37.29 12.56 -6.48
C LYS A 5 -37.82 12.80 -7.89
N ILE A 6 -39.07 13.26 -8.00
CA ILE A 6 -39.67 13.60 -9.29
C ILE A 6 -38.96 14.80 -9.91
N LEU A 7 -38.67 15.85 -9.14
CA LEU A 7 -37.91 17.01 -9.60
C LEU A 7 -36.51 16.62 -10.08
N ALA A 8 -35.82 15.73 -9.36
CA ALA A 8 -34.50 15.23 -9.73
C ALA A 8 -34.51 14.56 -11.12
N VAL A 9 -35.55 13.77 -11.42
CA VAL A 9 -35.71 13.10 -12.72
C VAL A 9 -36.08 14.12 -13.80
N LEU A 10 -37.01 15.03 -13.53
CA LEU A 10 -37.46 16.04 -14.51
C LEU A 10 -36.39 17.07 -14.86
N GLY A 11 -35.51 17.42 -13.92
CA GLY A 11 -34.43 18.37 -14.15
C GLY A 11 -33.17 17.73 -14.73
N SER A 12 -33.05 16.40 -14.71
CA SER A 12 -31.87 15.72 -15.23
C SER A 12 -31.74 15.92 -16.73
N GLY A 13 -30.63 16.51 -17.17
CA GLY A 13 -30.38 16.83 -18.58
C GLY A 13 -31.17 18.04 -19.13
N ASP A 14 -32.04 18.67 -18.33
CA ASP A 14 -32.82 19.86 -18.74
C ASP A 14 -32.45 21.08 -17.88
N LYS A 15 -31.71 22.00 -18.49
CA LYS A 15 -31.26 23.25 -17.85
C LYS A 15 -32.42 24.20 -17.54
N SER A 16 -33.46 24.26 -18.39
CA SER A 16 -34.60 25.15 -18.17
C SER A 16 -35.45 24.63 -17.02
N ALA A 17 -35.78 23.34 -17.01
CA ALA A 17 -36.49 22.70 -15.91
C ALA A 17 -35.73 22.85 -14.59
N SER A 18 -34.42 22.57 -14.58
CA SER A 18 -33.55 22.77 -13.41
C SER A 18 -33.58 24.22 -12.90
N GLY A 19 -33.56 25.20 -13.81
CA GLY A 19 -33.65 26.62 -13.48
C GLY A 19 -34.86 27.00 -12.64
N HIS A 20 -36.03 26.43 -12.96
CA HIS A 20 -37.26 26.67 -12.21
C HIS A 20 -37.24 26.03 -10.81
N MET A 21 -36.40 25.03 -10.59
CA MET A 21 -36.32 24.29 -9.32
C MET A 21 -35.42 24.97 -8.29
N TYR A 22 -34.41 25.74 -8.72
CA TYR A 22 -33.38 26.29 -7.81
C TYR A 22 -33.96 27.13 -6.67
N THR A 23 -34.99 27.95 -6.92
CA THR A 23 -35.62 28.77 -5.87
C THR A 23 -36.25 27.90 -4.79
N VAL A 24 -36.97 26.85 -5.18
CA VAL A 24 -37.63 25.95 -4.22
C VAL A 24 -36.60 25.13 -3.45
N LEU A 25 -35.56 24.63 -4.12
CA LEU A 25 -34.48 23.88 -3.47
C LEU A 25 -33.70 24.77 -2.47
N GLY A 26 -33.39 26.00 -2.86
CA GLY A 26 -32.75 26.99 -1.98
C GLY A 26 -33.59 27.31 -0.73
N ASP A 27 -34.91 27.43 -0.90
CA ASP A 27 -35.82 27.63 0.24
C ASP A 27 -35.86 26.42 1.19
N ILE A 28 -35.74 25.20 0.66
CA ILE A 28 -35.66 23.98 1.48
C ILE A 28 -34.38 23.95 2.30
N PHE A 29 -33.22 24.30 1.72
CA PHE A 29 -31.97 24.39 2.48
C PHE A 29 -32.05 25.45 3.58
N ARG A 30 -32.63 26.62 3.29
CA ARG A 30 -32.73 27.72 4.26
C ARG A 30 -33.69 27.44 5.41
N LYS A 31 -34.79 26.75 5.14
CA LYS A 31 -35.86 26.47 6.13
C LYS A 31 -35.77 25.07 6.75
N GLY A 32 -34.83 24.25 6.28
CA GLY A 32 -34.69 22.87 6.74
C GLY A 32 -34.34 22.81 8.23
N ASP A 33 -35.09 22.00 8.96
CA ASP A 33 -34.82 21.72 10.37
C ASP A 33 -33.81 20.57 10.49
N THR A 34 -32.64 20.85 11.08
CA THR A 34 -31.60 19.83 11.31
C THR A 34 -31.77 19.11 12.64
N ALA A 35 -32.68 19.55 13.51
CA ALA A 35 -32.91 18.93 14.82
C ALA A 35 -33.77 17.66 14.73
N SER A 36 -34.61 17.54 13.70
CA SER A 36 -35.46 16.37 13.49
C SER A 36 -34.96 15.44 12.39
N ASN A 37 -35.14 14.13 12.58
CA ASN A 37 -34.83 13.12 11.57
C ASN A 37 -35.62 13.34 10.26
N ILE A 38 -36.85 13.84 10.37
CA ILE A 38 -37.69 14.14 9.20
C ILE A 38 -37.09 15.31 8.40
N GLY A 39 -36.65 16.37 9.07
CA GLY A 39 -36.01 17.50 8.41
C GLY A 39 -34.69 17.10 7.74
N ASN A 40 -33.86 16.31 8.43
CA ASN A 40 -32.63 15.75 7.86
C ASN A 40 -32.89 14.85 6.63
N ALA A 41 -33.95 14.05 6.64
CA ALA A 41 -34.33 13.24 5.48
C ALA A 41 -34.79 14.09 4.27
N ILE A 42 -35.49 15.20 4.52
CA ILE A 42 -35.87 16.15 3.46
C ILE A 42 -34.64 16.86 2.89
N LEU A 43 -33.73 17.32 3.75
CA LEU A 43 -32.49 17.98 3.37
C LEU A 43 -31.59 17.06 2.54
N TYR A 44 -31.44 15.80 2.96
CA TYR A 44 -30.69 14.81 2.20
C TYR A 44 -31.30 14.53 0.81
N GLU A 45 -32.61 14.36 0.73
CA GLU A 45 -33.27 14.20 -0.57
C GLU A 45 -33.12 15.45 -1.44
N CYS A 46 -33.03 16.64 -0.83
CA CYS A 46 -32.73 17.88 -1.54
C CYS A 46 -31.31 17.84 -2.13
N ILE A 47 -30.31 17.37 -1.38
CA ILE A 47 -28.94 17.17 -1.89
C ILE A 47 -28.93 16.16 -3.05
N CYS A 48 -29.63 15.03 -2.91
CA CYS A 48 -29.78 14.05 -3.99
C CYS A 48 -30.38 14.69 -5.25
N CYS A 49 -31.43 15.52 -5.09
CA CYS A 49 -32.01 16.26 -6.21
C CYS A 49 -31.00 17.21 -6.85
N VAL A 50 -30.30 18.02 -6.06
CA VAL A 50 -29.25 18.93 -6.56
C VAL A 50 -28.17 18.17 -7.33
N SER A 51 -27.83 16.94 -6.88
CA SER A 51 -26.81 16.12 -7.55
C SER A 51 -27.23 15.55 -8.91
N CYS A 52 -28.53 15.59 -9.25
CA CYS A 52 -29.05 15.04 -10.51
C CYS A 52 -29.42 16.10 -11.56
N ILE A 53 -29.70 17.33 -11.12
CA ILE A 53 -30.13 18.45 -11.98
C ILE A 53 -28.93 19.21 -12.56
N PHE A 54 -29.19 20.17 -13.45
CA PHE A 54 -28.12 20.98 -14.02
C PHE A 54 -27.33 21.74 -12.91
N PRO A 55 -25.99 21.68 -12.89
CA PRO A 55 -25.19 22.25 -11.80
C PRO A 55 -25.41 23.75 -11.60
N ASN A 56 -25.53 24.17 -10.35
CA ASN A 56 -25.62 25.56 -9.94
C ASN A 56 -24.76 25.80 -8.70
N SER A 57 -23.82 26.76 -8.77
CA SER A 57 -22.86 27.03 -7.68
C SER A 57 -23.55 27.22 -6.33
N LYS A 58 -24.57 28.10 -6.25
CA LYS A 58 -25.25 28.39 -4.98
C LYS A 58 -25.93 27.17 -4.37
N MET A 59 -26.46 26.28 -5.21
CA MET A 59 -27.09 25.05 -4.75
C MET A 59 -26.06 24.02 -4.29
N LEU A 60 -24.92 23.93 -4.99
CA LEU A 60 -23.81 23.07 -4.59
C LEU A 60 -23.19 23.53 -3.26
N ASP A 61 -23.02 24.84 -3.08
CA ASP A 61 -22.49 25.42 -1.83
C ASP A 61 -23.43 25.11 -0.65
N ALA A 62 -24.74 25.29 -0.83
CA ALA A 62 -25.74 24.96 0.20
C ALA A 62 -25.81 23.44 0.50
N ALA A 63 -25.66 22.62 -0.54
CA ALA A 63 -25.62 21.17 -0.40
C ALA A 63 -24.35 20.71 0.34
N ALA A 64 -23.19 21.29 0.02
CA ALA A 64 -21.92 21.02 0.69
C ALA A 64 -21.97 21.45 2.16
N GLU A 65 -22.51 22.62 2.48
CA GLU A 65 -22.69 23.09 3.86
C GLU A 65 -23.57 22.12 4.66
N THR A 66 -24.69 21.67 4.08
CA THR A 66 -25.58 20.71 4.74
C THR A 66 -24.92 19.33 4.90
N THR A 67 -24.17 18.89 3.89
CA THR A 67 -23.37 17.66 3.94
C THR A 67 -22.33 17.72 5.05
N SER A 68 -21.66 18.86 5.24
CA SER A 68 -20.73 19.06 6.36
C SER A 68 -21.40 18.90 7.72
N LYS A 69 -22.66 19.36 7.87
CA LYS A 69 -23.42 19.20 9.13
C LYS A 69 -23.73 17.73 9.40
N PHE A 70 -24.03 16.95 8.36
CA PHE A 70 -24.25 15.51 8.47
C PHE A 70 -22.97 14.76 8.87
N LEU A 71 -21.82 15.07 8.26
CA LEU A 71 -20.53 14.44 8.58
C LEU A 71 -20.07 14.72 10.02
N LYS A 72 -20.39 15.91 10.55
CA LYS A 72 -20.03 16.32 11.92
C LYS A 72 -21.04 15.90 12.99
N SER A 73 -22.07 15.15 12.63
CA SER A 73 -23.09 14.69 13.58
C SER A 73 -22.59 13.53 14.42
N ASP A 74 -23.06 13.44 15.68
CA ASP A 74 -22.83 12.26 16.53
C ASP A 74 -23.63 11.03 16.06
N SER A 75 -24.63 11.21 15.19
CA SER A 75 -25.43 10.10 14.68
C SER A 75 -24.74 9.38 13.53
N HIS A 76 -24.45 8.08 13.71
CA HIS A 76 -23.91 7.21 12.65
C HIS A 76 -24.72 7.26 11.35
N ASN A 77 -26.06 7.30 11.47
CA ASN A 77 -26.96 7.41 10.31
C ASN A 77 -26.78 8.73 9.55
N LEU A 78 -26.61 9.83 10.27
CA LEU A 78 -26.38 11.14 9.63
C LEU A 78 -25.00 11.20 9.00
N LYS A 79 -23.96 10.69 9.67
CA LYS A 79 -22.62 10.55 9.06
C LYS A 79 -22.68 9.74 7.77
N TYR A 80 -23.38 8.61 7.76
CA TYR A 80 -23.59 7.80 6.57
C TYR A 80 -24.27 8.59 5.43
N MET A 81 -25.33 9.33 5.75
CA MET A 81 -25.99 10.21 4.78
C MET A 81 -25.04 11.31 4.27
N GLY A 82 -24.17 11.84 5.13
CA GLY A 82 -23.13 12.79 4.76
C GLY A 82 -22.11 12.19 3.78
N ILE A 83 -21.63 10.98 4.03
CA ILE A 83 -20.70 10.28 3.14
C ILE A 83 -21.35 9.98 1.78
N ASP A 84 -22.59 9.47 1.74
CA ASP A 84 -23.29 9.24 0.46
C ASP A 84 -23.55 10.53 -0.29
N ALA A 85 -23.99 11.59 0.40
CA ALA A 85 -24.21 12.91 -0.17
C ALA A 85 -22.92 13.49 -0.77
N LEU A 86 -21.81 13.46 -0.03
CA LEU A 86 -20.52 13.95 -0.49
C LEU A 86 -20.03 13.18 -1.72
N GLY A 87 -20.16 11.85 -1.72
CA GLY A 87 -19.81 11.02 -2.86
C GLY A 87 -20.60 11.33 -4.13
N ARG A 88 -21.80 11.91 -4.02
CA ARG A 88 -22.57 12.42 -5.18
C ARG A 88 -22.06 13.79 -5.63
N LEU A 89 -21.79 14.69 -4.69
CA LEU A 89 -21.35 16.05 -4.98
C LEU A 89 -19.97 16.07 -5.66
N ILE A 90 -19.04 15.22 -5.23
CA ILE A 90 -17.68 15.13 -5.78
C ILE A 90 -17.68 14.74 -7.27
N LYS A 91 -18.67 13.95 -7.72
CA LYS A 91 -18.80 13.61 -9.14
C LYS A 91 -19.12 14.82 -10.04
N ILE A 92 -19.66 15.88 -9.44
CA ILE A 92 -20.06 17.11 -10.13
C ILE A 92 -18.98 18.17 -9.98
N ASN A 93 -18.50 18.36 -8.75
CA ASN A 93 -17.42 19.28 -8.43
C ASN A 93 -16.42 18.59 -7.48
N PRO A 94 -15.29 18.08 -8.02
CA PRO A 94 -14.26 17.41 -7.22
C PRO A 94 -13.64 18.28 -6.12
N ASP A 95 -13.68 19.61 -6.26
CA ASP A 95 -13.05 20.55 -5.31
C ASP A 95 -13.76 20.56 -3.94
N ILE A 96 -15.01 20.07 -3.89
CA ILE A 96 -15.77 19.92 -2.64
C ILE A 96 -15.11 18.88 -1.71
N ALA A 97 -14.40 17.89 -2.27
CA ALA A 97 -13.76 16.83 -1.49
C ALA A 97 -12.75 17.38 -0.47
N GLU A 98 -11.91 18.31 -0.91
CA GLU A 98 -10.78 18.85 -0.13
C GLU A 98 -11.26 19.57 1.13
N GLN A 99 -12.40 20.27 1.05
CA GLN A 99 -12.99 21.01 2.17
C GLN A 99 -13.50 20.09 3.29
N HIS A 100 -13.78 18.82 2.97
CA HIS A 100 -14.39 17.86 3.89
C HIS A 100 -13.50 16.66 4.20
N GLN A 101 -12.28 16.59 3.65
CA GLN A 101 -11.39 15.44 3.76
C GLN A 101 -11.16 14.99 5.21
N LEU A 102 -10.87 15.92 6.13
CA LEU A 102 -10.65 15.58 7.54
C LEU A 102 -11.88 14.93 8.17
N ALA A 103 -13.07 15.48 7.93
CA ALA A 103 -14.32 14.92 8.47
C ALA A 103 -14.64 13.54 7.88
N VAL A 104 -14.24 13.27 6.64
CA VAL A 104 -14.38 11.95 6.01
C VAL A 104 -13.39 10.97 6.64
N ILE A 105 -12.14 11.36 6.86
CA ILE A 105 -11.13 10.53 7.54
C ILE A 105 -11.60 10.15 8.94
N ASP A 106 -12.16 11.09 9.71
CA ASP A 106 -12.68 10.83 11.05
C ASP A 106 -13.82 9.80 11.07
N CYS A 107 -14.52 9.59 9.93
CA CYS A 107 -15.55 8.57 9.82
C CYS A 107 -14.99 7.13 9.73
N LEU A 108 -13.68 6.94 9.54
CA LEU A 108 -13.03 5.62 9.65
C LEU A 108 -12.88 5.16 11.11
N GLU A 109 -12.91 6.09 12.07
CA GLU A 109 -12.85 5.78 13.51
C GLU A 109 -14.21 5.38 14.10
N ASP A 110 -15.28 5.50 13.31
CA ASP A 110 -16.63 5.25 13.79
C ASP A 110 -16.87 3.76 14.11
N PRO A 111 -17.61 3.39 15.17
CA PRO A 111 -17.86 1.99 15.50
C PRO A 111 -18.71 1.25 14.47
N ASP A 112 -19.43 1.94 13.57
CA ASP A 112 -20.27 1.31 12.55
C ASP A 112 -19.46 0.84 11.32
N ASP A 113 -19.39 -0.48 11.11
CA ASP A 113 -18.66 -1.08 9.98
C ASP A 113 -19.24 -0.73 8.60
N THR A 114 -20.55 -0.47 8.51
CA THR A 114 -21.20 -0.09 7.24
C THR A 114 -20.79 1.32 6.84
N LEU A 115 -20.71 2.24 7.81
CA LEU A 115 -20.16 3.57 7.63
C LEU A 115 -18.69 3.51 7.24
N LYS A 116 -17.86 2.75 7.97
CA LYS A 116 -16.44 2.58 7.64
C LYS A 116 -16.21 2.10 6.21
N ARG A 117 -16.93 1.07 5.76
CA ARG A 117 -16.91 0.57 4.38
C ARG A 117 -17.23 1.66 3.36
N LYS A 118 -18.31 2.41 3.61
CA LYS A 118 -18.74 3.49 2.72
C LYS A 118 -17.75 4.65 2.69
N THR A 119 -17.18 5.00 3.85
CA THR A 119 -16.14 6.02 4.00
C THR A 119 -14.89 5.63 3.21
N PHE A 120 -14.46 4.38 3.31
CA PHE A 120 -13.34 3.84 2.56
C PHE A 120 -13.53 3.98 1.04
N GLU A 121 -14.69 3.57 0.51
CA GLU A 121 -15.00 3.73 -0.91
C GLU A 121 -14.94 5.20 -1.37
N LEU A 122 -15.33 6.12 -0.48
CA LEU A 122 -15.29 7.55 -0.77
C LEU A 122 -13.85 8.08 -0.76
N LEU A 123 -13.05 7.71 0.24
CA LEU A 123 -11.63 8.06 0.34
C LEU A 123 -10.87 7.63 -0.90
N TYR A 124 -11.02 6.37 -1.32
CA TYR A 124 -10.40 5.85 -2.54
C TYR A 124 -10.74 6.70 -3.78
N LYS A 125 -11.97 7.19 -3.90
CA LYS A 125 -12.42 8.00 -5.06
C LYS A 125 -11.94 9.46 -5.02
N MET A 126 -11.62 10.00 -3.84
CA MET A 126 -11.14 11.38 -3.69
C MET A 126 -9.63 11.52 -3.60
N THR A 127 -8.90 10.40 -3.63
CA THR A 127 -7.44 10.40 -3.62
C THR A 127 -6.87 11.11 -4.85
N LYS A 128 -5.89 11.98 -4.60
CA LYS A 128 -5.08 12.73 -5.56
C LYS A 128 -3.62 12.67 -5.10
N SER A 129 -2.69 13.09 -5.96
CA SER A 129 -1.27 13.20 -5.62
C SER A 129 -0.99 14.10 -4.41
N THR A 130 -1.85 15.09 -4.14
CA THR A 130 -1.68 16.04 -3.02
C THR A 130 -2.12 15.51 -1.65
N ASN A 131 -2.92 14.44 -1.61
CA ASN A 131 -3.49 13.92 -0.37
C ASN A 131 -3.31 12.40 -0.17
N VAL A 132 -2.64 11.72 -1.10
CA VAL A 132 -2.42 10.27 -1.08
C VAL A 132 -1.77 9.80 0.23
N GLU A 133 -0.78 10.53 0.74
CA GLU A 133 -0.04 10.11 1.94
C GLU A 133 -0.97 9.94 3.13
N VAL A 134 -1.78 10.97 3.40
CA VAL A 134 -2.73 11.00 4.52
C VAL A 134 -3.83 9.96 4.33
N ILE A 135 -4.34 9.80 3.11
CA ILE A 135 -5.44 8.86 2.85
C ILE A 135 -4.96 7.41 2.97
N VAL A 136 -3.83 7.06 2.35
CA VAL A 136 -3.31 5.70 2.37
C VAL A 136 -2.86 5.28 3.77
N ASP A 137 -2.24 6.18 4.55
CA ASP A 137 -1.90 5.88 5.95
C ASP A 137 -3.14 5.49 6.77
N ARG A 138 -4.25 6.24 6.61
CA ARG A 138 -5.52 5.94 7.29
C ARG A 138 -6.20 4.68 6.76
N MET A 139 -6.09 4.41 5.47
CA MET A 139 -6.57 3.17 4.87
C MET A 139 -5.81 1.95 5.40
N ILE A 140 -4.48 2.08 5.63
CA ILE A 140 -3.65 1.03 6.23
C ILE A 140 -4.03 0.82 7.70
N GLU A 141 -4.21 1.88 8.50
CA GLU A 141 -4.69 1.76 9.88
C GLU A 141 -6.03 1.02 9.96
N TYR A 142 -6.96 1.38 9.08
CA TYR A 142 -8.24 0.67 8.95
C TYR A 142 -8.03 -0.79 8.54
N MET A 143 -7.17 -1.07 7.55
CA MET A 143 -6.84 -2.43 7.10
C MET A 143 -6.33 -3.31 8.24
N ILE A 144 -5.50 -2.77 9.13
CA ILE A 144 -4.95 -3.48 10.29
C ILE A 144 -6.07 -3.90 11.26
N SER A 145 -7.10 -3.06 11.41
CA SER A 145 -8.26 -3.35 12.28
C SER A 145 -9.21 -4.42 11.73
N ILE A 146 -9.14 -4.75 10.44
CA ILE A 146 -10.06 -5.69 9.78
C ILE A 146 -9.68 -7.14 10.11
N THR A 147 -10.67 -7.91 10.55
CA THR A 147 -10.54 -9.34 10.85
C THR A 147 -10.88 -10.24 9.66
N ASP A 148 -11.76 -9.80 8.76
CA ASP A 148 -12.13 -10.56 7.56
C ASP A 148 -11.02 -10.52 6.51
N HIS A 149 -10.40 -11.67 6.21
CA HIS A 149 -9.27 -11.75 5.29
C HIS A 149 -9.61 -11.36 3.85
N HIS A 150 -10.81 -11.67 3.36
CA HIS A 150 -11.20 -11.34 2.00
C HIS A 150 -11.32 -9.82 1.84
N TYR A 151 -11.99 -9.17 2.79
CA TYR A 151 -12.13 -7.74 2.81
C TYR A 151 -10.79 -7.05 3.06
N LYS A 152 -9.95 -7.56 3.98
CA LYS A 152 -8.59 -7.06 4.21
C LYS A 152 -7.73 -7.10 2.93
N ALA A 153 -7.83 -8.17 2.14
CA ALA A 153 -7.16 -8.30 0.85
C ALA A 153 -7.63 -7.24 -0.17
N GLU A 154 -8.93 -6.97 -0.22
CA GLU A 154 -9.49 -5.92 -1.06
C GLU A 154 -8.94 -4.54 -0.67
N ILE A 155 -8.91 -4.22 0.63
CA ILE A 155 -8.34 -2.96 1.12
C ILE A 155 -6.85 -2.85 0.78
N ALA A 156 -6.07 -3.91 1.02
CA ALA A 156 -4.65 -3.94 0.68
C ALA A 156 -4.43 -3.67 -0.82
N SER A 157 -5.22 -4.30 -1.70
CA SER A 157 -5.15 -4.08 -3.15
C SER A 157 -5.40 -2.62 -3.51
N ARG A 158 -6.38 -1.98 -2.87
CA ARG A 158 -6.68 -0.56 -3.11
C ARG A 158 -5.58 0.38 -2.61
N CYS A 159 -4.95 0.07 -1.48
CA CYS A 159 -3.78 0.83 -0.99
C CYS A 159 -2.61 0.73 -1.98
N VAL A 160 -2.36 -0.46 -2.53
CA VAL A 160 -1.32 -0.68 -3.54
C VAL A 160 -1.63 0.10 -4.81
N GLU A 161 -2.85 0.00 -5.35
CA GLU A 161 -3.26 0.76 -6.55
C GLU A 161 -3.04 2.27 -6.38
N LEU A 162 -3.43 2.84 -5.23
CA LEU A 162 -3.25 4.26 -4.96
C LEU A 162 -1.77 4.64 -4.84
N ALA A 163 -0.96 3.80 -4.20
CA ALA A 163 0.47 4.03 -4.07
C ALA A 163 1.19 3.95 -5.43
N GLU A 164 0.87 2.97 -6.28
CA GLU A 164 1.42 2.87 -7.64
C GLU A 164 1.04 4.08 -8.50
N GLN A 165 -0.18 4.62 -8.33
CA GLN A 165 -0.67 5.72 -9.16
C GLN A 165 -0.22 7.11 -8.69
N PHE A 166 -0.10 7.33 -7.38
CA PHE A 166 0.01 8.67 -6.81
C PHE A 166 1.22 8.88 -5.89
N ALA A 167 2.10 7.88 -5.71
CA ALA A 167 3.26 8.01 -4.82
C ALA A 167 4.05 9.31 -5.07
N PRO A 168 4.29 10.13 -4.03
CA PRO A 168 5.02 11.40 -4.17
C PRO A 168 6.54 11.18 -4.23
N SER A 169 7.02 10.05 -3.72
CA SER A 169 8.43 9.66 -3.78
C SER A 169 8.57 8.14 -3.67
N ASN A 170 9.68 7.61 -4.17
CA ASN A 170 9.99 6.19 -4.12
C ASN A 170 10.22 5.71 -2.68
N GLN A 171 10.79 6.58 -1.85
CA GLN A 171 10.96 6.33 -0.42
C GLN A 171 9.60 6.13 0.28
N TRP A 172 8.63 6.99 -0.02
CA TRP A 172 7.28 6.86 0.51
C TRP A 172 6.61 5.58 -0.04
N PHE A 173 6.76 5.28 -1.33
CA PHE A 173 6.21 4.06 -1.93
C PHE A 173 6.71 2.79 -1.23
N ILE A 174 8.03 2.66 -1.01
CA ILE A 174 8.61 1.51 -0.32
C ILE A 174 8.10 1.43 1.12
N GLN A 175 8.06 2.54 1.86
CA GLN A 175 7.53 2.55 3.23
C GLN A 175 6.07 2.11 3.29
N THR A 176 5.24 2.59 2.36
CA THR A 176 3.84 2.21 2.23
C THR A 176 3.70 0.73 1.91
N MET A 177 4.46 0.22 0.93
CA MET A 177 4.45 -1.19 0.58
C MET A 177 4.89 -2.07 1.75
N ASN A 178 5.91 -1.66 2.50
CA ASN A 178 6.37 -2.40 3.68
C ASN A 178 5.25 -2.54 4.71
N LYS A 179 4.53 -1.46 5.04
CA LYS A 179 3.37 -1.52 5.94
C LYS A 179 2.27 -2.45 5.41
N VAL A 180 2.01 -2.42 4.10
CA VAL A 180 1.01 -3.29 3.47
C VAL A 180 1.43 -4.76 3.58
N PHE A 181 2.66 -5.10 3.24
CA PHE A 181 3.16 -6.48 3.33
C PHE A 181 3.30 -6.97 4.77
N GLU A 182 3.69 -6.13 5.70
CA GLU A 182 3.79 -6.47 7.12
C GLU A 182 2.45 -6.93 7.70
N HIS A 183 1.34 -6.29 7.31
CA HIS A 183 0.03 -6.55 7.89
C HIS A 183 -0.92 -7.39 7.03
N ALA A 184 -0.80 -7.32 5.70
CA ALA A 184 -1.63 -8.09 4.76
C ALA A 184 -0.89 -9.31 4.20
N GLY A 185 0.45 -9.28 4.11
CA GLY A 185 1.29 -10.43 3.77
C GLY A 185 0.77 -11.23 2.58
N ASP A 186 0.47 -12.50 2.83
CA ASP A 186 0.05 -13.47 1.81
C ASP A 186 -1.35 -13.21 1.22
N LEU A 187 -2.09 -12.22 1.76
CA LEU A 187 -3.32 -11.73 1.16
C LEU A 187 -3.06 -10.82 -0.05
N VAL A 188 -1.85 -10.26 -0.13
CA VAL A 188 -1.43 -9.40 -1.25
C VAL A 188 -1.05 -10.29 -2.43
N ASN A 189 -1.46 -9.88 -3.65
CA ASN A 189 -1.12 -10.61 -4.85
C ASN A 189 0.41 -10.66 -5.06
N ILE A 190 0.94 -11.85 -5.32
CA ILE A 190 2.38 -12.09 -5.61
C ILE A 190 2.94 -11.15 -6.69
N ARG A 191 2.11 -10.70 -7.65
CA ARG A 191 2.51 -9.74 -8.67
C ARG A 191 2.96 -8.40 -8.09
N VAL A 192 2.36 -7.96 -6.98
CA VAL A 192 2.75 -6.73 -6.28
C VAL A 192 4.13 -6.89 -5.66
N ALA A 193 4.43 -8.07 -5.08
CA ALA A 193 5.76 -8.37 -4.56
C ALA A 193 6.81 -8.32 -5.67
N HIS A 194 6.50 -8.92 -6.83
CA HIS A 194 7.36 -8.87 -8.00
C HIS A 194 7.54 -7.44 -8.54
N ASN A 195 6.48 -6.64 -8.58
CA ASN A 195 6.55 -5.23 -8.97
C ASN A 195 7.46 -4.43 -8.04
N LEU A 196 7.35 -4.64 -6.72
CA LEU A 196 8.22 -4.00 -5.74
C LEU A 196 9.68 -4.40 -5.91
N MET A 197 9.97 -5.70 -6.07
CA MET A 197 11.33 -6.17 -6.33
C MET A 197 11.90 -5.56 -7.61
N ARG A 198 11.12 -5.57 -8.71
CA ARG A 198 11.52 -4.96 -9.98
C ARG A 198 11.80 -3.47 -9.84
N LEU A 199 10.96 -2.74 -9.12
CA LEU A 199 11.12 -1.30 -8.88
C LEU A 199 12.37 -0.97 -8.06
N ILE A 200 12.73 -1.81 -7.09
CA ILE A 200 14.00 -1.67 -6.35
C ILE A 200 15.19 -2.03 -7.26
N ALA A 201 14.99 -2.97 -8.18
CA ALA A 201 16.03 -3.47 -9.09
C ALA A 201 16.37 -2.47 -10.19
N GLU A 202 15.40 -2.16 -11.03
CA GLU A 202 15.54 -1.34 -12.24
C GLU A 202 15.74 0.14 -11.91
N GLY A 203 15.46 0.56 -10.67
CA GLY A 203 15.35 1.98 -10.36
C GLY A 203 14.21 2.61 -11.15
N PHE A 204 14.17 3.93 -11.22
CA PHE A 204 13.10 4.64 -11.93
C PHE A 204 13.50 5.23 -13.28
N GLY A 205 14.66 4.84 -13.82
CA GLY A 205 15.15 5.39 -15.09
C GLY A 205 15.35 6.92 -15.03
N GLU A 206 15.39 7.51 -13.84
CA GLU A 206 15.92 8.86 -13.67
C GLU A 206 17.42 8.79 -13.98
N GLU A 207 17.94 9.72 -14.79
CA GLU A 207 19.34 9.75 -15.24
C GLU A 207 20.39 9.95 -14.10
N ASP A 208 19.98 9.76 -12.83
CA ASP A 208 20.81 9.90 -11.64
C ASP A 208 20.98 8.54 -10.94
N GLU A 209 22.04 7.80 -11.30
CA GLU A 209 22.47 6.56 -10.63
C GLU A 209 22.60 6.72 -9.10
N GLY A 210 22.85 7.95 -8.62
CA GLY A 210 22.92 8.26 -7.20
C GLY A 210 21.57 8.11 -6.48
N ALA A 211 20.45 8.37 -7.15
CA ALA A 211 19.12 8.23 -6.60
C ALA A 211 18.73 6.75 -6.40
N ASP A 212 19.04 5.90 -7.38
CA ASP A 212 18.76 4.46 -7.31
C ASP A 212 19.62 3.76 -6.24
N SER A 213 20.89 4.13 -6.12
CA SER A 213 21.76 3.65 -5.04
C SER A 213 21.23 4.04 -3.65
N GLN A 214 20.74 5.27 -3.50
CA GLN A 214 20.11 5.73 -2.24
C GLN A 214 18.82 4.98 -1.93
N LEU A 215 17.99 4.72 -2.95
CA LEU A 215 16.77 3.92 -2.82
C LEU A 215 17.09 2.52 -2.28
N ARG A 216 18.02 1.81 -2.92
CA ARG A 216 18.43 0.45 -2.54
C ARG A 216 18.99 0.41 -1.12
N SER A 217 19.88 1.36 -0.79
CA SER A 217 20.43 1.50 0.56
C SER A 217 19.32 1.76 1.60
N SER A 218 18.34 2.60 1.27
CA SER A 218 17.19 2.86 2.15
C SER A 218 16.33 1.62 2.37
N ALA A 219 16.05 0.86 1.30
CA ALA A 219 15.30 -0.39 1.36
C ALA A 219 16.00 -1.42 2.27
N VAL A 220 17.31 -1.63 2.08
CA VAL A 220 18.14 -2.51 2.92
C VAL A 220 18.06 -2.11 4.39
N ASN A 221 18.26 -0.83 4.71
CA ASN A 221 18.20 -0.34 6.09
C ASN A 221 16.80 -0.53 6.71
N SER A 222 15.75 -0.32 5.93
CA SER A 222 14.37 -0.55 6.37
C SER A 222 14.12 -2.02 6.67
N TYR A 223 14.55 -2.93 5.78
CA TYR A 223 14.36 -4.36 5.94
C TYR A 223 15.17 -4.95 7.09
N LEU A 224 16.42 -4.53 7.28
CA LEU A 224 17.22 -4.96 8.44
C LEU A 224 16.56 -4.56 9.77
N ARG A 225 15.88 -3.40 9.82
CA ARG A 225 15.13 -2.97 11.01
C ARG A 225 13.88 -3.83 11.23
N ILE A 226 13.13 -4.11 10.17
CA ILE A 226 11.87 -4.88 10.22
C ILE A 226 12.12 -6.35 10.57
N LEU A 227 13.24 -6.95 10.14
CA LEU A 227 13.61 -8.33 10.51
C LEU A 227 13.76 -8.57 12.03
N GLY A 228 13.84 -7.51 12.84
CA GLY A 228 13.79 -7.63 14.30
C GLY A 228 12.39 -7.92 14.87
N GLU A 229 11.34 -7.87 14.05
CA GLU A 229 9.96 -8.03 14.49
C GLU A 229 9.50 -9.50 14.44
N PRO A 230 8.74 -9.96 15.45
CA PRO A 230 8.27 -11.34 15.48
C PRO A 230 7.14 -11.58 14.46
N LYS A 231 7.26 -12.66 13.67
CA LYS A 231 6.22 -13.23 12.78
C LYS A 231 5.85 -12.38 11.57
N LEU A 232 6.84 -12.08 10.72
CA LEU A 232 6.60 -11.48 9.41
C LEU A 232 5.96 -12.51 8.45
N PRO A 233 5.07 -12.08 7.53
CA PRO A 233 4.49 -12.97 6.53
C PRO A 233 5.53 -13.52 5.54
N SER A 234 5.30 -14.75 5.05
CA SER A 234 6.22 -15.46 4.15
C SER A 234 6.50 -14.69 2.86
N SER A 235 5.47 -14.14 2.22
CA SER A 235 5.62 -13.28 1.04
C SER A 235 6.52 -12.06 1.28
N PHE A 236 6.45 -11.45 2.47
CA PHE A 236 7.28 -10.30 2.80
C PHE A 236 8.74 -10.71 3.05
N LEU A 237 8.95 -11.83 3.74
CA LEU A 237 10.28 -12.40 3.97
C LEU A 237 10.99 -12.75 2.66
N GLN A 238 10.27 -13.23 1.65
CA GLN A 238 10.85 -13.50 0.32
C GLN A 238 11.41 -12.21 -0.32
N ILE A 239 10.66 -11.10 -0.25
CA ILE A 239 11.10 -9.79 -0.75
C ILE A 239 12.34 -9.33 0.03
N ILE A 240 12.29 -9.41 1.36
CA ILE A 240 13.39 -9.00 2.24
C ILE A 240 14.66 -9.79 1.93
N CYS A 241 14.58 -11.12 1.89
CA CYS A 241 15.72 -11.98 1.58
C CYS A 241 16.30 -11.64 0.20
N TRP A 242 15.45 -11.45 -0.81
CA TRP A 242 15.91 -11.08 -2.16
C TRP A 242 16.66 -9.74 -2.16
N VAL A 243 16.09 -8.69 -1.56
CA VAL A 243 16.73 -7.35 -1.51
C VAL A 243 18.04 -7.36 -0.72
N LEU A 244 18.09 -8.08 0.41
CA LEU A 244 19.33 -8.20 1.19
C LEU A 244 20.42 -8.99 0.46
N GLY A 245 20.03 -10.01 -0.32
CA GLY A 245 20.97 -10.78 -1.13
C GLY A 245 21.60 -9.98 -2.28
N GLU A 246 20.81 -9.12 -2.93
CA GLU A 246 21.27 -8.29 -4.06
C GLU A 246 22.03 -7.05 -3.58
N TYR A 247 21.51 -6.33 -2.60
CA TYR A 247 21.95 -4.97 -2.28
C TYR A 247 22.50 -4.81 -0.86
N GLY A 248 22.43 -5.84 -0.02
CA GLY A 248 22.78 -5.75 1.39
C GLY A 248 24.20 -5.26 1.65
N THR A 249 25.17 -5.69 0.83
CA THR A 249 26.59 -5.35 0.95
C THR A 249 27.05 -4.26 -0.01
N ALA A 250 26.18 -3.81 -0.92
CA ALA A 250 26.53 -2.92 -2.04
C ALA A 250 27.02 -1.54 -1.57
N ASP A 251 26.42 -1.00 -0.50
CA ASP A 251 26.78 0.33 0.03
C ASP A 251 27.92 0.30 1.07
N GLY A 252 28.41 -0.90 1.44
CA GLY A 252 29.47 -1.10 2.42
C GLY A 252 29.13 -0.66 3.85
N LYS A 253 27.88 -0.31 4.16
CA LYS A 253 27.49 0.15 5.51
C LYS A 253 27.36 -0.99 6.51
N HIS A 254 26.98 -2.17 6.03
CA HIS A 254 26.79 -3.37 6.84
C HIS A 254 27.79 -4.45 6.43
N PRO A 255 28.47 -5.12 7.37
CA PRO A 255 29.37 -6.22 7.04
C PRO A 255 28.57 -7.43 6.55
N ALA A 256 29.11 -8.18 5.58
CA ALA A 256 28.47 -9.36 5.01
C ALA A 256 28.04 -10.38 6.09
N SER A 257 28.89 -10.60 7.10
CA SER A 257 28.58 -11.50 8.22
C SER A 257 27.33 -11.09 8.99
N TYR A 258 27.09 -9.80 9.20
CA TYR A 258 25.89 -9.33 9.89
C TYR A 258 24.61 -9.68 9.12
N ILE A 259 24.62 -9.47 7.80
CA ILE A 259 23.47 -9.74 6.94
C ILE A 259 23.24 -11.25 6.80
N ILE A 260 24.31 -12.03 6.62
CA ILE A 260 24.24 -13.49 6.58
C ILE A 260 23.66 -14.02 7.90
N GLY A 261 24.11 -13.52 9.05
CA GLY A 261 23.55 -13.89 10.35
C GLY A 261 22.03 -13.63 10.43
N LYS A 262 21.57 -12.47 9.93
CA LYS A 262 20.13 -12.17 9.85
C LYS A 262 19.36 -13.09 8.92
N LEU A 263 19.93 -13.48 7.79
CA LEU A 263 19.31 -14.43 6.87
C LEU A 263 19.25 -15.84 7.47
N CYS A 264 20.26 -16.25 8.24
CA CYS A 264 20.23 -17.49 9.02
C CYS A 264 19.11 -17.45 10.07
N ASP A 265 19.02 -16.37 10.86
CA ASP A 265 17.93 -16.17 11.84
C ASP A 265 16.54 -16.33 11.18
N VAL A 266 16.36 -15.77 9.97
CA VAL A 266 15.11 -15.88 9.20
C VAL A 266 14.82 -17.32 8.80
N ALA A 267 15.82 -18.04 8.27
CA ALA A 267 15.65 -19.42 7.85
C ALA A 267 15.35 -20.35 9.04
N GLU A 268 16.03 -20.15 10.17
CA GLU A 268 15.82 -20.91 11.41
C GLU A 268 14.46 -20.64 12.04
N ALA A 269 13.98 -19.40 12.00
CA ALA A 269 12.66 -19.03 12.51
C ALA A 269 11.49 -19.63 11.70
N HIS A 270 11.73 -20.06 10.46
CA HIS A 270 10.70 -20.57 9.53
C HIS A 270 11.04 -21.99 9.02
N PRO A 271 11.18 -22.99 9.91
CA PRO A 271 11.67 -24.32 9.54
C PRO A 271 10.74 -25.08 8.59
N THR A 272 9.44 -24.75 8.59
CA THR A 272 8.42 -25.39 7.75
C THR A 272 8.14 -24.66 6.44
N ASP A 273 8.75 -23.50 6.20
CA ASP A 273 8.56 -22.73 4.96
C ASP A 273 9.78 -22.87 4.06
N ASP A 274 9.75 -23.91 3.21
CA ASP A 274 10.81 -24.17 2.25
C ASP A 274 11.06 -23.00 1.30
N THR A 275 10.03 -22.19 1.02
CA THR A 275 10.17 -21.05 0.10
C THR A 275 11.03 -19.97 0.76
N VAL A 276 10.68 -19.54 1.98
CA VAL A 276 11.46 -18.54 2.73
C VAL A 276 12.89 -19.01 2.94
N ARG A 277 13.08 -20.28 3.33
CA ARG A 277 14.41 -20.87 3.50
C ARG A 277 15.21 -20.86 2.19
N GLY A 278 14.58 -21.19 1.07
CA GLY A 278 15.21 -21.15 -0.25
C GLY A 278 15.66 -19.75 -0.65
N TYR A 279 14.83 -18.73 -0.39
CA TYR A 279 15.18 -17.32 -0.60
C TYR A 279 16.33 -16.87 0.31
N ALA A 280 16.33 -17.25 1.59
CA ALA A 280 17.41 -16.92 2.52
C ALA A 280 18.75 -17.53 2.07
N VAL A 281 18.78 -18.80 1.68
CA VAL A 281 19.99 -19.49 1.21
C VAL A 281 20.51 -18.90 -0.08
N SER A 282 19.63 -18.59 -1.04
CA SER A 282 20.02 -17.91 -2.28
C SER A 282 20.54 -16.50 -2.03
N ALA A 283 19.99 -15.78 -1.05
CA ALA A 283 20.51 -14.47 -0.67
C ALA A 283 21.92 -14.58 -0.06
N ILE A 284 22.15 -15.57 0.80
CA ILE A 284 23.47 -15.86 1.37
C ILE A 284 24.48 -16.22 0.26
N LEU A 285 24.08 -17.04 -0.72
CA LEU A 285 24.90 -17.39 -1.88
C LEU A 285 25.36 -16.15 -2.65
N LYS A 286 24.44 -15.20 -2.92
CA LYS A 286 24.75 -13.94 -3.62
C LYS A 286 25.75 -13.10 -2.85
N ILE A 287 25.57 -12.97 -1.53
CA ILE A 287 26.49 -12.23 -0.66
C ILE A 287 27.90 -12.85 -0.69
N PHE A 288 28.01 -14.18 -0.58
CA PHE A 288 29.31 -14.85 -0.66
C PHE A 288 29.96 -14.67 -2.02
N ALA A 289 29.21 -14.83 -3.10
CA ALA A 289 29.74 -14.64 -4.45
C ALA A 289 30.27 -13.21 -4.64
N PHE A 290 29.52 -12.20 -4.19
CA PHE A 290 29.95 -10.80 -4.23
C PHE A 290 31.24 -10.58 -3.43
N GLU A 291 31.32 -11.05 -2.18
CA GLU A 291 32.51 -10.87 -1.34
C GLU A 291 33.75 -11.57 -1.94
N ILE A 292 33.59 -12.79 -2.47
CA ILE A 292 34.68 -13.51 -3.16
C ILE A 292 35.13 -12.76 -4.41
N ALA A 293 34.19 -12.25 -5.22
CA ALA A 293 34.49 -11.52 -6.43
C ALA A 293 35.21 -10.18 -6.14
N VAL A 294 34.85 -9.49 -5.05
CA VAL A 294 35.57 -8.28 -4.58
C VAL A 294 36.91 -8.63 -3.90
N GLY A 295 37.19 -9.91 -3.65
CA GLY A 295 38.43 -10.38 -3.04
C GLY A 295 38.48 -10.20 -1.52
N ARG A 296 37.32 -10.01 -0.89
CA ARG A 296 37.17 -9.96 0.56
C ARG A 296 36.94 -11.37 1.08
N LYS A 297 37.58 -11.71 2.20
CA LYS A 297 37.26 -12.95 2.92
C LYS A 297 36.11 -12.63 3.86
N SER A 298 34.94 -13.21 3.59
CA SER A 298 33.86 -13.25 4.58
C SER A 298 34.16 -14.34 5.60
N ASP A 299 34.05 -14.02 6.88
CA ASP A 299 34.15 -15.02 7.94
C ASP A 299 32.96 -15.98 7.83
N MET A 300 33.27 -17.28 7.86
CA MET A 300 32.27 -18.34 7.86
C MET A 300 31.64 -18.41 9.24
N LEU A 301 30.39 -17.96 9.33
CA LEU A 301 29.62 -18.00 10.57
C LEU A 301 29.24 -19.44 10.96
N PRO A 302 29.39 -19.84 12.23
CA PRO A 302 28.94 -21.16 12.71
C PRO A 302 27.45 -21.42 12.44
N GLU A 303 26.62 -20.40 12.55
CA GLU A 303 25.18 -20.43 12.31
C GLU A 303 24.88 -20.80 10.84
N PHE A 304 25.63 -20.18 9.92
CA PHE A 304 25.53 -20.51 8.50
C PHE A 304 25.95 -21.95 8.21
N GLN A 305 27.05 -22.43 8.80
CA GLN A 305 27.47 -23.82 8.62
C GLN A 305 26.42 -24.80 9.13
N SER A 306 25.84 -24.53 10.30
CA SER A 306 24.75 -25.33 10.87
C SER A 306 23.53 -25.38 9.94
N LEU A 307 23.12 -24.22 9.40
CA LEU A 307 22.01 -24.12 8.46
C LEU A 307 22.27 -24.95 7.19
N VAL A 308 23.46 -24.84 6.60
CA VAL A 308 23.81 -25.58 5.38
C VAL A 308 23.88 -27.08 5.62
N ASP A 309 24.44 -27.52 6.75
CA ASP A 309 24.50 -28.94 7.11
C ASP A 309 23.10 -29.52 7.29
N GLU A 310 22.19 -28.78 7.95
CA GLU A 310 20.78 -29.15 8.07
C GLU A 310 20.12 -29.27 6.69
N LEU A 311 20.23 -28.23 5.85
CA LEU A 311 19.60 -28.17 4.53
C LEU A 311 20.13 -29.23 3.58
N SER A 312 21.41 -29.59 3.67
CA SER A 312 22.03 -30.67 2.89
C SER A 312 21.37 -32.03 3.17
N SER A 313 20.76 -32.20 4.35
CA SER A 313 20.00 -33.39 4.73
C SER A 313 18.48 -33.23 4.60
N SER A 314 18.02 -32.09 4.05
CA SER A 314 16.60 -31.78 3.91
C SER A 314 15.88 -32.77 2.99
N HIS A 315 14.60 -33.01 3.27
CA HIS A 315 13.72 -33.75 2.38
C HIS A 315 13.33 -32.95 1.13
N SER A 316 13.50 -31.63 1.16
CA SER A 316 13.23 -30.75 0.03
C SER A 316 14.41 -30.77 -0.93
N THR A 317 14.18 -31.33 -2.13
CA THR A 317 15.22 -31.42 -3.16
C THR A 317 15.75 -30.05 -3.61
N ASP A 318 14.90 -29.01 -3.62
CA ASP A 318 15.32 -27.63 -3.93
C ASP A 318 16.29 -27.09 -2.87
N LEU A 319 15.93 -27.21 -1.59
CA LEU A 319 16.78 -26.76 -0.48
C LEU A 319 18.11 -27.52 -0.41
N GLN A 320 18.05 -28.84 -0.61
CA GLN A 320 19.25 -29.69 -0.63
C GLN A 320 20.18 -29.30 -1.79
N GLN A 321 19.63 -29.08 -2.99
CA GLN A 321 20.40 -28.64 -4.14
C GLN A 321 21.07 -27.27 -3.89
N ARG A 322 20.32 -26.29 -3.38
CA ARG A 322 20.86 -24.95 -3.04
C ARG A 322 21.97 -25.03 -2.01
N ALA A 323 21.82 -25.87 -0.98
CA ALA A 323 22.85 -26.07 0.05
C ALA A 323 24.16 -26.58 -0.54
N TYR A 324 24.10 -27.59 -1.41
CA TYR A 324 25.29 -28.12 -2.10
C TYR A 324 25.92 -27.10 -3.06
N GLU A 325 25.11 -26.32 -3.77
CA GLU A 325 25.60 -25.24 -4.64
C GLU A 325 26.35 -24.17 -3.86
N VAL A 326 25.84 -23.77 -2.68
CA VAL A 326 26.54 -22.81 -1.82
C VAL A 326 27.87 -23.38 -1.31
N GLN A 327 27.90 -24.63 -0.86
CA GLN A 327 29.14 -25.29 -0.45
C GLN A 327 30.16 -25.36 -1.59
N ALA A 328 29.71 -25.69 -2.79
CA ALA A 328 30.58 -25.75 -3.96
C ALA A 328 31.15 -24.37 -4.31
N LEU A 329 30.32 -23.32 -4.30
CA LEU A 329 30.74 -21.95 -4.63
C LEU A 329 31.81 -21.44 -3.67
N LEU A 330 31.72 -21.75 -2.37
CA LEU A 330 32.72 -21.36 -1.38
C LEU A 330 34.10 -22.00 -1.61
N GLY A 331 34.16 -23.11 -2.35
CA GLY A 331 35.41 -23.77 -2.74
C GLY A 331 36.02 -23.24 -4.05
N LEU A 332 35.32 -22.38 -4.78
CA LEU A 332 35.78 -21.81 -6.04
C LEU A 332 36.75 -20.64 -5.82
N ASP A 333 37.62 -20.41 -6.80
CA ASP A 333 38.45 -19.22 -6.85
C ASP A 333 37.68 -18.02 -7.42
N LYS A 334 38.25 -16.83 -7.27
CA LYS A 334 37.62 -15.59 -7.71
C LYS A 334 37.21 -15.62 -9.19
N GLN A 335 38.07 -16.14 -10.07
CA GLN A 335 37.80 -16.19 -11.50
C GLN A 335 36.64 -17.13 -11.84
N ALA A 336 36.56 -18.29 -11.18
CA ALA A 336 35.43 -19.19 -11.36
C ALA A 336 34.13 -18.57 -10.83
N VAL A 337 34.15 -17.90 -9.67
CA VAL A 337 32.96 -17.21 -9.14
C VAL A 337 32.47 -16.12 -10.08
N GLU A 338 33.37 -15.26 -10.60
CA GLU A 338 33.00 -14.21 -11.57
C GLU A 338 32.40 -14.78 -12.87
N SER A 339 32.81 -15.99 -13.28
CA SER A 339 32.25 -16.67 -14.45
C SER A 339 30.88 -17.31 -14.21
N VAL A 340 30.60 -17.73 -12.98
CA VAL A 340 29.35 -18.42 -12.60
C VAL A 340 28.29 -17.43 -12.14
N MET A 341 28.67 -16.39 -11.41
CA MET A 341 27.82 -15.28 -10.95
C MET A 341 28.57 -13.94 -11.14
N PRO A 342 28.46 -13.31 -12.32
CA PRO A 342 29.06 -12.00 -12.56
C PRO A 342 28.43 -10.93 -11.67
N ILE A 343 29.28 -10.01 -11.18
CA ILE A 343 28.93 -8.96 -10.19
C ILE A 343 27.80 -8.03 -10.66
N ASP A 344 27.63 -7.89 -11.98
CA ASP A 344 26.84 -6.79 -12.57
C ASP A 344 25.63 -7.23 -13.42
N ALA A 345 25.14 -8.46 -13.23
CA ALA A 345 24.00 -8.96 -14.01
C ALA A 345 22.67 -8.22 -13.75
N SER A 346 22.64 -7.22 -12.87
CA SER A 346 21.44 -6.45 -12.51
C SER A 346 21.54 -4.94 -12.76
N CYS A 347 22.67 -4.39 -13.20
CA CYS A 347 22.83 -2.93 -13.43
C CYS A 347 23.47 -2.51 -14.77
N GLU A 348 23.86 -3.41 -15.67
CA GLU A 348 24.19 -3.04 -17.06
C GLU A 348 23.09 -3.48 -18.03
N ASP A 349 22.53 -2.53 -18.77
CA ASP A 349 21.74 -2.81 -19.97
C ASP A 349 22.55 -3.75 -20.86
N ILE A 350 21.99 -4.94 -21.14
CA ILE A 350 22.55 -5.83 -22.15
C ILE A 350 22.38 -5.11 -23.50
N GLU A 351 23.46 -4.56 -24.05
CA GLU A 351 23.51 -4.03 -25.43
C GLU A 351 23.07 -5.06 -26.49
#